data_AF-A0A8T4Q3J7-F1
#
_entry.id   AF-A0A8T4Q3J7-F1
#
_cell.length_a   1.000
_cell.length_b   1.000
_cell.length_c   1.000
_cell.angle_alpha   90.00
_cell.angle_beta   90.00
_cell.angle_gamma   90.00
#
_symmetry.space_group_name_H-M   'P 1'
#
loop_
_entity.id
_entity.type
_entity.pdbx_description
1 polymer ?
#
loop_
_entity_poly.entity_id
_entity_poly.type
_entity_poly.pdbx_seq_one_letter_code
_entity_poly.pdbx_strand_id
1 'polypeptide(L)'
;MANTDKKLVMANLVLTGVILVMVAAYVIDFKLPGGKGSGDIFDQLTAKLDAHSELSKYKGAFPTVAKITQADLEFARQNNPEFFKDAKVGDYFLTYPGLILIYDYESGRIVNMVEQEMAPEDLVAKLLAHAELEGYANASVPLITRLDDQTLSAAQANNPAFFGQARSGDYLVDWNDLSVIYDYGNDRIVNFAAKLVIPDDFVQKLMAHAEVAGHSTINPTITKLEQAMIDQGKLSSPDFFMNAGPGQYLLQWQDLYVIYDYDADAVVASFIPAAQI
;
A
#
# COMPACT_ATOMS: atom_id res chain seq x y z
N MET A 1 39.32 -5.75 6.91
CA MET A 1 38.33 -4.67 6.71
C MET A 1 37.47 -4.94 5.47
N ALA A 2 36.75 -6.06 5.42
CA ALA A 2 35.97 -6.47 4.23
C ALA A 2 34.57 -7.00 4.59
N ASN A 3 34.14 -6.85 5.84
CA ASN A 3 32.89 -7.45 6.35
C ASN A 3 31.84 -6.41 6.78
N THR A 4 32.18 -5.12 6.75
CA THR A 4 31.29 -4.02 7.10
C THR A 4 30.46 -3.54 5.90
N ASP A 5 31.03 -3.61 4.70
CA ASP A 5 30.35 -3.15 3.47
C ASP A 5 29.24 -4.11 2.99
N LYS A 6 29.35 -5.42 3.23
CA LYS A 6 28.27 -6.37 2.90
C LYS A 6 27.04 -6.23 3.81
N LYS A 7 27.24 -5.86 5.08
CA LYS A 7 26.14 -5.63 6.02
C LYS A 7 25.37 -4.34 5.71
N LEU A 8 26.07 -3.32 5.21
CA LEU A 8 25.45 -2.05 4.80
C LEU A 8 24.63 -2.19 3.50
N VAL A 9 25.10 -3.02 2.56
CA VAL A 9 24.37 -3.32 1.31
C VAL A 9 23.15 -4.22 1.56
N MET A 10 23.22 -5.17 2.52
CA MET A 10 22.04 -5.96 2.93
C MET A 10 21.04 -5.14 3.76
N ALA A 11 21.51 -4.22 4.61
CA ALA A 11 20.64 -3.33 5.37
C ALA A 11 19.81 -2.40 4.47
N ASN A 12 20.35 -1.94 3.33
CA ASN A 12 19.58 -1.16 2.35
C ASN A 12 18.59 -1.99 1.51
N LEU A 13 18.69 -3.32 1.50
CA LEU A 13 17.80 -4.22 0.74
C LEU A 13 16.55 -4.65 1.54
N VAL A 14 16.61 -4.55 2.88
CA VAL A 14 15.57 -5.04 3.80
C VAL A 14 14.63 -3.93 4.26
N LEU A 15 15.13 -2.69 4.40
CA LEU A 15 14.28 -1.48 4.56
C LEU A 15 13.29 -1.33 3.38
N THR A 16 13.69 -1.89 2.25
CA THR A 16 12.96 -1.95 0.99
C THR A 16 11.72 -2.84 1.04
N GLY A 17 11.70 -3.93 1.80
CA GLY A 17 10.61 -4.92 1.75
C GLY A 17 9.29 -4.40 2.31
N VAL A 18 9.32 -3.74 3.47
CA VAL A 18 8.13 -3.26 4.21
C VAL A 18 7.44 -2.12 3.50
N ILE A 19 8.27 -1.20 3.00
CA ILE A 19 7.77 -0.05 2.30
C ILE A 19 7.25 -0.49 0.93
N LEU A 20 7.86 -1.51 0.30
CA LEU A 20 7.27 -2.12 -0.90
C LEU A 20 5.87 -2.67 -0.65
N VAL A 21 5.62 -3.25 0.53
CA VAL A 21 4.33 -3.84 0.88
C VAL A 21 3.29 -2.75 1.16
N MET A 22 3.65 -1.66 1.85
CA MET A 22 2.76 -0.51 2.02
C MET A 22 2.51 0.25 0.70
N VAL A 23 3.51 0.34 -0.17
CA VAL A 23 3.38 0.90 -1.53
C VAL A 23 2.56 -0.04 -2.42
N ALA A 24 2.77 -1.36 -2.36
CA ALA A 24 1.95 -2.34 -3.05
C ALA A 24 0.49 -2.25 -2.59
N ALA A 25 0.24 -2.11 -1.29
CA ALA A 25 -1.11 -1.91 -0.75
C ALA A 25 -1.77 -0.59 -1.20
N TYR A 26 -0.98 0.42 -1.57
CA TYR A 26 -1.48 1.72 -2.05
C TYR A 26 -1.59 1.79 -3.59
N VAL A 27 -0.77 1.00 -4.31
CA VAL A 27 -0.69 0.94 -5.78
C VAL A 27 -1.63 -0.14 -6.36
N ILE A 28 -2.00 -1.14 -5.56
CA ILE A 28 -2.88 -2.23 -6.00
C ILE A 28 -4.34 -1.90 -5.63
N ASP A 29 -4.91 -0.92 -6.33
CA ASP A 29 -6.32 -1.04 -6.73
C ASP A 29 -6.42 -0.85 -8.24
N PHE A 30 -6.12 -1.93 -8.95
CA PHE A 30 -6.42 -2.05 -10.37
C PHE A 30 -6.90 -3.47 -10.65
N LYS A 31 -8.23 -3.63 -10.69
CA LYS A 31 -8.83 -4.68 -11.51
C LYS A 31 -8.59 -4.28 -12.96
N LEU A 32 -7.79 -5.06 -13.70
CA LEU A 32 -7.76 -4.96 -15.15
C LEU A 32 -9.21 -5.04 -15.67
N PRO A 33 -9.65 -4.10 -16.52
CA PRO A 33 -10.99 -4.14 -17.06
C PRO A 33 -11.16 -5.47 -17.78
N GLY A 34 -12.11 -6.27 -17.32
CA GLY A 34 -12.55 -7.51 -17.95
C GLY A 34 -13.22 -7.23 -19.30
N GLY A 35 -12.42 -6.78 -20.26
CA GLY A 35 -12.77 -6.68 -21.67
C GLY A 35 -12.16 -7.86 -22.40
N LYS A 36 -12.97 -8.55 -23.21
CA LYS A 36 -12.56 -9.63 -24.11
C LYS A 36 -11.32 -9.21 -24.91
N GLY A 37 -10.13 -9.61 -24.45
CA GLY A 37 -8.82 -9.12 -24.90
C GLY A 37 -7.71 -9.24 -23.84
N SER A 38 -8.08 -9.38 -22.55
CA SER A 38 -7.15 -9.52 -21.42
C SER A 38 -6.33 -10.81 -21.37
N GLY A 39 -6.68 -11.85 -22.14
CA GLY A 39 -5.92 -13.10 -22.19
C GLY A 39 -4.54 -12.93 -22.87
N ASP A 40 -4.46 -12.12 -23.92
CA ASP A 40 -3.27 -12.05 -24.77
C ASP A 40 -2.10 -11.32 -24.09
N ILE A 41 -2.37 -10.22 -23.37
CA ILE A 41 -1.32 -9.49 -22.63
C ILE A 41 -0.79 -10.32 -21.45
N PHE A 42 -1.68 -11.03 -20.75
CA PHE A 42 -1.27 -11.82 -19.60
C PHE A 42 -0.47 -13.05 -20.04
N ASP A 43 -0.91 -13.74 -21.09
CA ASP A 43 -0.17 -14.86 -21.68
C ASP A 43 1.20 -14.41 -22.23
N GLN A 44 1.28 -13.24 -22.87
CA GLN A 44 2.54 -12.65 -23.33
C GLN A 44 3.45 -12.24 -22.18
N LEU A 45 2.90 -11.67 -21.11
CA LEU A 45 3.63 -11.32 -19.89
C LEU A 45 4.18 -12.58 -19.22
N THR A 46 3.37 -13.62 -19.04
CA THR A 46 3.80 -14.91 -18.48
C THR A 46 4.89 -15.54 -19.34
N ALA A 47 4.73 -15.59 -20.67
CA ALA A 47 5.75 -16.14 -21.55
C ALA A 47 7.08 -15.38 -21.48
N LYS A 48 7.02 -14.04 -21.37
CA LYS A 48 8.18 -13.18 -21.15
C LYS A 48 8.84 -13.44 -19.79
N LEU A 49 8.07 -13.56 -18.72
CA LEU A 49 8.58 -13.83 -17.37
C LEU A 49 9.21 -15.23 -17.27
N ASP A 50 8.61 -16.24 -17.89
CA ASP A 50 9.12 -17.62 -17.92
C ASP A 50 10.46 -17.76 -18.67
N ALA A 51 10.82 -16.78 -19.49
CA ALA A 51 12.11 -16.71 -20.17
C ALA A 51 13.25 -16.26 -19.25
N HIS A 52 12.95 -15.64 -18.10
CA HIS A 52 13.95 -15.24 -17.12
C HIS A 52 14.37 -16.43 -16.25
N SER A 53 15.68 -16.71 -16.20
CA SER A 53 16.22 -17.82 -15.40
C SER A 53 16.11 -17.52 -13.90
N GLU A 54 16.14 -16.24 -13.54
CA GLU A 54 15.95 -15.71 -12.18
C GLU A 54 14.56 -16.07 -11.62
N LEU A 55 13.56 -16.24 -12.48
CA LEU A 55 12.17 -16.55 -12.09
C LEU A 55 11.85 -18.05 -12.14
N SER A 56 12.87 -18.90 -12.28
CA SER A 56 12.69 -20.35 -12.44
C SER A 56 11.87 -21.02 -11.33
N LYS A 57 11.96 -20.53 -10.07
CA LYS A 57 11.16 -21.04 -8.93
C LYS A 57 9.67 -20.69 -9.02
N TYR A 58 9.32 -19.69 -9.81
CA TYR A 58 7.97 -19.12 -9.91
C TYR A 58 7.27 -19.49 -11.23
N LYS A 59 7.86 -20.40 -12.02
CA LYS A 59 7.27 -20.85 -13.28
C LYS A 59 5.91 -21.49 -13.07
N GLY A 60 4.93 -21.03 -13.84
CA GLY A 60 3.53 -21.46 -13.70
C GLY A 60 2.79 -20.86 -12.50
N ALA A 61 3.43 -20.03 -11.67
CA ALA A 61 2.74 -19.23 -10.68
C ALA A 61 2.21 -17.94 -11.31
N PHE A 62 1.05 -17.48 -10.85
CA PHE A 62 0.43 -16.26 -11.34
C PHE A 62 0.66 -15.12 -10.34
N PRO A 63 1.40 -14.08 -10.72
CA PRO A 63 1.56 -12.92 -9.86
C PRO A 63 0.31 -12.04 -9.88
N THR A 64 0.13 -11.26 -8.82
CA THR A 64 -0.66 -10.03 -8.90
C THR A 64 0.12 -9.01 -9.73
N VAL A 65 -0.55 -8.29 -10.62
CA VAL A 65 0.07 -7.39 -11.59
C VAL A 65 -0.55 -6.00 -11.48
N ALA A 66 0.28 -4.98 -11.30
CA ALA A 66 -0.11 -3.58 -11.38
C ALA A 66 0.80 -2.84 -12.36
N LYS A 67 0.25 -1.95 -13.18
CA LYS A 67 1.04 -1.10 -14.08
C LYS A 67 1.38 0.19 -13.34
N ILE A 68 2.66 0.52 -13.23
CA ILE A 68 3.15 1.69 -12.49
C ILE A 68 2.74 2.97 -13.23
N THR A 69 1.95 3.81 -12.55
CA THR A 69 1.61 5.17 -12.99
C THR A 69 2.61 6.20 -12.47
N GLN A 70 2.48 7.45 -12.90
CA GLN A 70 3.31 8.55 -12.38
C GLN A 70 3.09 8.76 -10.88
N ALA A 71 1.83 8.72 -10.42
CA ALA A 71 1.48 8.88 -9.01
C ALA A 71 2.07 7.74 -8.16
N ASP A 72 1.98 6.50 -8.65
CA ASP A 72 2.57 5.33 -7.98
C ASP A 72 4.07 5.49 -7.82
N LEU A 73 4.76 5.89 -8.89
CA LEU A 73 6.22 6.02 -8.90
C LEU A 73 6.71 7.11 -7.96
N GLU A 74 6.01 8.24 -7.87
CA GLU A 74 6.33 9.33 -6.94
C GLU A 74 6.16 8.89 -5.49
N PHE A 75 5.01 8.30 -5.15
CA PHE A 75 4.77 7.75 -3.83
C PHE A 75 5.79 6.66 -3.48
N ALA A 76 6.02 5.74 -4.40
CA ALA A 76 6.94 4.63 -4.23
C ALA A 76 8.38 5.08 -4.00
N ARG A 77 8.86 6.12 -4.69
CA ARG A 77 10.22 6.66 -4.52
C ARG A 77 10.40 7.46 -3.24
N GLN A 78 9.36 8.15 -2.78
CA GLN A 78 9.42 8.86 -1.49
C GLN A 78 9.62 7.87 -0.34
N ASN A 79 8.90 6.75 -0.40
CA ASN A 79 8.98 5.77 0.65
C ASN A 79 10.17 4.82 0.42
N ASN A 80 10.50 4.48 -0.83
CA ASN A 80 11.46 3.42 -1.16
C ASN A 80 12.36 3.75 -2.36
N PRO A 81 13.23 4.76 -2.21
CA PRO A 81 13.95 5.35 -3.33
C PRO A 81 14.86 4.35 -4.05
N GLU A 82 15.50 3.42 -3.34
CA GLU A 82 16.44 2.47 -3.94
C GLU A 82 15.73 1.38 -4.76
N PHE A 83 14.56 0.89 -4.35
CA PHE A 83 13.85 -0.12 -5.16
C PHE A 83 13.34 0.44 -6.47
N PHE A 84 12.72 1.62 -6.39
CA PHE A 84 12.05 2.28 -7.50
C PHE A 84 12.97 3.27 -8.23
N LYS A 85 14.27 3.26 -7.92
CA LYS A 85 15.25 4.18 -8.50
C LYS A 85 15.21 4.15 -10.02
N ASP A 86 15.28 2.95 -10.59
CA ASP A 86 15.35 2.73 -12.03
C ASP A 86 13.97 2.44 -12.67
N ALA A 87 12.91 2.38 -11.84
CA ALA A 87 11.55 2.17 -12.29
C ALA A 87 10.99 3.37 -13.06
N LYS A 88 10.12 3.10 -14.03
CA LYS A 88 9.51 4.09 -14.92
C LYS A 88 8.01 3.91 -14.99
N VAL A 89 7.32 4.98 -15.36
CA VAL A 89 5.90 4.90 -15.72
C VAL A 89 5.72 3.93 -16.87
N GLY A 90 4.80 3.00 -16.72
CA GLY A 90 4.52 1.94 -17.68
C GLY A 90 5.19 0.61 -17.38
N ASP A 91 6.17 0.56 -16.48
CA ASP A 91 6.69 -0.69 -15.93
C ASP A 91 5.59 -1.42 -15.13
N TYR A 92 5.74 -2.73 -14.95
CA TYR A 92 4.82 -3.54 -14.18
C TYR A 92 5.42 -3.88 -12.82
N PHE A 93 4.65 -3.63 -11.77
CA PHE A 93 4.90 -4.11 -10.43
C PHE A 93 4.22 -5.48 -10.27
N LEU A 94 5.01 -6.53 -10.02
CA LEU A 94 4.50 -7.90 -9.88
C LEU A 94 4.79 -8.47 -8.50
N THR A 95 3.80 -9.15 -7.96
CA THR A 95 3.86 -9.75 -6.63
C THR A 95 3.52 -11.23 -6.73
N TYR A 96 4.49 -12.07 -6.38
CA TYR A 96 4.36 -13.51 -6.17
C TYR A 96 4.38 -13.82 -4.67
N PRO A 97 3.90 -15.00 -4.25
CA PRO A 97 4.21 -15.53 -2.93
C PRO A 97 5.74 -15.61 -2.73
N GLY A 98 6.31 -14.75 -1.89
CA GLY A 98 7.74 -14.73 -1.62
C GLY A 98 8.61 -14.00 -2.65
N LEU A 99 8.04 -13.18 -3.55
CA LEU A 99 8.83 -12.34 -4.47
C LEU A 99 8.06 -11.10 -4.88
N ILE A 100 8.72 -9.95 -4.88
CA ILE A 100 8.20 -8.74 -5.50
C ILE A 100 9.22 -8.23 -6.52
N LEU A 101 8.76 -7.81 -7.69
CA LEU A 101 9.65 -7.33 -8.75
C LEU A 101 9.01 -6.22 -9.59
N ILE A 102 9.88 -5.41 -10.21
CA ILE A 102 9.51 -4.41 -11.22
C ILE A 102 10.01 -4.93 -12.57
N TYR A 103 9.12 -4.96 -13.55
CA TYR A 103 9.36 -5.48 -14.87
C TYR A 103 9.09 -4.44 -15.94
N ASP A 104 10.11 -4.11 -16.72
CA ASP A 104 9.96 -3.32 -17.94
C ASP A 104 9.51 -4.26 -19.06
N TYR A 105 8.22 -4.17 -19.40
CA TYR A 105 7.60 -5.03 -20.41
C TYR A 105 8.09 -4.75 -21.84
N GLU A 106 8.40 -3.48 -22.13
CA GLU A 106 8.84 -3.04 -23.46
C GLU A 106 10.24 -3.56 -23.75
N SER A 107 11.17 -3.39 -22.81
CA SER A 107 12.53 -3.89 -22.96
C SER A 107 12.70 -5.36 -22.57
N GLY A 108 11.72 -5.94 -21.88
CA GLY A 108 11.71 -7.33 -21.45
C GLY A 108 12.72 -7.61 -20.33
N ARG A 109 12.88 -6.67 -19.38
CA ARG A 109 13.92 -6.73 -18.35
C ARG A 109 13.32 -6.62 -16.95
N ILE A 110 13.88 -7.40 -16.03
CA ILE A 110 13.67 -7.18 -14.60
C ILE A 110 14.44 -5.92 -14.22
N VAL A 111 13.72 -4.89 -13.79
CA VAL A 111 14.26 -3.61 -13.33
C VAL A 111 14.79 -3.75 -11.91
N ASN A 112 13.99 -4.37 -11.04
CA ASN A 112 14.38 -4.69 -9.68
C ASN A 112 13.61 -5.91 -9.17
N MET A 113 14.16 -6.60 -8.17
CA MET A 113 13.46 -7.70 -7.51
C MET A 113 13.95 -7.90 -6.08
N VAL A 114 13.04 -8.34 -5.21
CA VAL A 114 13.34 -8.74 -3.84
C VAL A 114 12.65 -10.06 -3.54
N GLU A 115 13.43 -11.09 -3.20
CA GLU A 115 12.89 -12.35 -2.66
C GLU A 115 12.48 -12.12 -1.20
N GLN A 116 11.32 -12.67 -0.84
CA GLN A 116 10.82 -12.71 0.53
C GLN A 116 10.72 -14.17 0.97
N GLU A 117 10.82 -14.42 2.27
CA GLU A 117 10.54 -15.73 2.81
C GLU A 117 9.09 -16.12 2.51
N MET A 118 8.88 -17.30 1.92
CA MET A 118 7.54 -17.80 1.66
C MET A 118 6.82 -18.07 2.98
N ALA A 119 5.59 -17.58 3.09
CA ALA A 119 4.73 -17.91 4.20
C ALA A 119 4.42 -19.43 4.24
N PRO A 120 4.21 -20.02 5.42
CA PRO A 120 3.70 -21.38 5.55
C PRO A 120 2.40 -21.56 4.75
N GLU A 121 2.28 -22.70 4.05
CA GLU A 121 1.11 -22.98 3.19
C GLU A 121 -0.22 -22.97 3.96
N ASP A 122 -0.19 -23.30 5.25
CA ASP A 122 -1.35 -23.33 6.14
C ASP A 122 -1.61 -22.00 6.86
N LEU A 123 -0.80 -20.95 6.65
CA LEU A 123 -0.91 -19.70 7.38
C LEU A 123 -2.28 -19.05 7.21
N VAL A 124 -2.77 -18.93 5.98
CA VAL A 124 -4.07 -18.31 5.69
C VAL A 124 -5.20 -19.14 6.28
N ALA A 125 -5.12 -20.47 6.20
CA ALA A 125 -6.13 -21.35 6.77
C ALA A 125 -6.22 -21.21 8.30
N LYS A 126 -5.07 -21.12 8.99
CA LYS A 126 -5.04 -20.86 10.43
C LYS A 126 -5.59 -19.49 10.78
N LEU A 127 -5.16 -18.45 10.04
CA LEU A 127 -5.59 -17.10 10.27
C LEU A 127 -7.11 -16.93 10.10
N LEU A 128 -7.70 -17.52 9.06
CA LEU A 128 -9.14 -17.47 8.81
C LEU A 128 -9.98 -18.30 9.79
N ALA A 129 -9.35 -19.11 10.66
CA ALA A 129 -10.06 -19.81 11.74
C ALA A 129 -10.40 -18.88 12.92
N HIS A 130 -9.83 -17.67 12.96
CA HIS A 130 -10.15 -16.65 13.95
C HIS A 130 -11.50 -15.99 13.60
N ALA A 131 -12.39 -15.87 14.59
CA ALA A 131 -13.76 -15.40 14.38
C ALA A 131 -13.82 -13.96 13.82
N GLU A 132 -12.81 -13.16 14.15
CA GLU A 132 -12.61 -11.80 13.66
C GLU A 132 -12.48 -11.72 12.13
N LEU A 133 -12.09 -12.83 11.48
CA LEU A 133 -11.80 -12.89 10.04
C LEU A 133 -12.75 -13.80 9.25
N GLU A 134 -13.87 -14.23 9.85
CA GLU A 134 -14.85 -15.12 9.19
C GLU A 134 -15.33 -14.56 7.84
N GLY A 135 -15.46 -13.23 7.72
CA GLY A 135 -15.87 -12.54 6.50
C GLY A 135 -14.85 -12.60 5.34
N TYR A 136 -13.60 -12.97 5.62
CA TYR A 136 -12.50 -12.97 4.64
C TYR A 136 -12.24 -14.34 4.02
N ALA A 137 -13.04 -15.36 4.35
CA ALA A 137 -12.86 -16.73 3.85
C ALA A 137 -12.92 -16.85 2.32
N ASN A 138 -13.61 -15.92 1.64
CA ASN A 138 -13.73 -15.86 0.19
C ASN A 138 -13.06 -14.62 -0.42
N ALA A 139 -12.25 -13.90 0.36
CA ALA A 139 -11.56 -12.71 -0.12
C ALA A 139 -10.44 -13.07 -1.12
N SER A 140 -9.93 -12.07 -1.82
CA SER A 140 -8.71 -12.20 -2.62
C SER A 140 -7.55 -12.68 -1.76
N VAL A 141 -6.60 -13.38 -2.39
CA VAL A 141 -5.37 -13.84 -1.72
C VAL A 141 -4.66 -12.62 -1.13
N PRO A 142 -4.43 -12.58 0.19
CA PRO A 142 -3.73 -11.46 0.79
C PRO A 142 -2.26 -11.47 0.41
N LEU A 143 -1.64 -10.29 0.45
CA LEU A 143 -0.19 -10.19 0.48
C LEU A 143 0.30 -10.60 1.87
N ILE A 144 1.30 -11.46 1.94
CA ILE A 144 1.84 -11.96 3.20
C ILE A 144 3.33 -11.65 3.27
N THR A 145 3.75 -11.00 4.34
CA THR A 145 5.14 -10.63 4.59
C THR A 145 5.54 -11.01 5.99
N ARG A 146 6.62 -11.78 6.13
CA ARG A 146 7.21 -12.07 7.44
C ARG A 146 7.97 -10.84 7.93
N LEU A 147 7.70 -10.41 9.16
CA LEU A 147 8.39 -9.30 9.81
C LEU A 147 9.72 -9.81 10.37
N ASP A 148 10.85 -9.31 9.88
CA ASP A 148 12.15 -9.49 10.55
C ASP A 148 12.46 -8.31 11.49
N ASP A 149 13.57 -8.41 12.25
CA ASP A 149 13.97 -7.39 13.23
C ASP A 149 14.06 -5.99 12.61
N GLN A 150 14.54 -5.92 11.37
CA GLN A 150 14.78 -4.66 10.68
C GLN A 150 13.48 -4.07 10.14
N THR A 151 12.67 -4.91 9.50
CA THR A 151 11.34 -4.61 8.99
C THR A 151 10.44 -4.09 10.09
N LEU A 152 10.43 -4.79 11.22
CA LEU A 152 9.64 -4.44 12.38
C LEU A 152 10.06 -3.08 12.95
N SER A 153 11.37 -2.82 13.06
CA SER A 153 11.89 -1.55 13.57
C SER A 153 11.41 -0.36 12.74
N ALA A 154 11.47 -0.46 11.42
CA ALA A 154 10.97 0.59 10.52
C ALA A 154 9.44 0.74 10.60
N ALA A 155 8.71 -0.37 10.62
CA ALA A 155 7.25 -0.36 10.73
C ALA A 155 6.78 0.28 12.06
N GLN A 156 7.46 -0.03 13.16
CA GLN A 156 7.21 0.56 14.48
C GLN A 156 7.54 2.06 14.53
N ALA A 157 8.58 2.52 13.83
CA ALA A 157 8.89 3.93 13.74
C ALA A 157 7.79 4.72 13.01
N ASN A 158 7.20 4.14 11.96
CA ASN A 158 6.19 4.79 11.13
C ASN A 158 4.77 4.67 11.67
N ASN A 159 4.43 3.52 12.27
CA ASN A 159 3.09 3.28 12.85
C ASN A 159 3.21 2.49 14.16
N PRO A 160 3.64 3.15 15.26
CA PRO A 160 3.84 2.49 16.54
C PRO A 160 2.53 1.95 17.13
N ALA A 161 1.39 2.55 16.80
CA ALA A 161 0.08 2.10 17.29
C ALA A 161 -0.29 0.73 16.71
N PHE A 162 -0.02 0.50 15.42
CA PHE A 162 -0.33 -0.77 14.78
C PHE A 162 0.73 -1.84 15.07
N PHE A 163 2.02 -1.51 14.95
CA PHE A 163 3.12 -2.47 15.07
C PHE A 163 3.71 -2.60 16.49
N GLY A 164 3.20 -1.86 17.48
CA GLY A 164 3.82 -1.78 18.81
C GLY A 164 3.89 -3.11 19.57
N GLN A 165 2.99 -4.06 19.29
CA GLN A 165 3.02 -5.40 19.89
C GLN A 165 3.61 -6.47 18.98
N ALA A 166 3.90 -6.12 17.72
CA ALA A 166 4.45 -7.04 16.74
C ALA A 166 5.88 -7.43 17.09
N ARG A 167 6.26 -8.64 16.68
CA ARG A 167 7.56 -9.25 16.94
C ARG A 167 8.17 -9.76 15.64
N SER A 168 9.49 -9.86 15.67
CA SER A 168 10.23 -10.54 14.61
C SER A 168 9.78 -11.99 14.53
N GLY A 169 9.44 -12.44 13.33
CA GLY A 169 8.83 -13.71 13.03
C GLY A 169 7.30 -13.66 12.83
N ASP A 170 6.62 -12.60 13.25
CA ASP A 170 5.18 -12.40 12.97
C ASP A 170 4.97 -12.15 11.47
N TYR A 171 3.73 -12.30 11.00
CA TYR A 171 3.35 -12.05 9.62
C TYR A 171 2.42 -10.85 9.51
N LEU A 172 2.77 -9.91 8.65
CA LEU A 172 1.83 -8.93 8.13
C LEU A 172 1.06 -9.58 6.98
N VAL A 173 -0.25 -9.70 7.17
CA VAL A 173 -1.19 -10.22 6.18
C VAL A 173 -2.10 -9.09 5.74
N ASP A 174 -2.16 -8.87 4.44
CA ASP A 174 -2.65 -7.62 3.90
C ASP A 174 -3.67 -7.85 2.78
N TRP A 175 -4.91 -7.47 3.04
CA TRP A 175 -6.01 -7.35 2.08
C TRP A 175 -6.15 -5.90 1.62
N ASN A 176 -7.02 -5.67 0.62
CA ASN A 176 -7.28 -4.33 0.09
C ASN A 176 -7.86 -3.38 1.16
N ASP A 177 -8.67 -3.92 2.06
CA ASP A 177 -9.44 -3.18 3.08
C ASP A 177 -9.04 -3.54 4.52
N LEU A 178 -8.04 -4.41 4.72
CA LEU A 178 -7.64 -4.88 6.04
C LEU A 178 -6.15 -5.22 6.10
N SER A 179 -5.46 -4.74 7.14
CA SER A 179 -4.15 -5.24 7.53
C SER A 179 -4.26 -6.02 8.83
N VAL A 180 -3.56 -7.16 8.92
CA VAL A 180 -3.49 -8.01 10.11
C VAL A 180 -2.04 -8.33 10.42
N ILE A 181 -1.66 -8.25 11.70
CA ILE A 181 -0.41 -8.81 12.22
C ILE A 181 -0.74 -10.12 12.92
N TYR A 182 -0.12 -11.19 12.47
CA TYR A 182 -0.41 -12.55 12.91
C TYR A 182 0.84 -13.24 13.45
N ASP A 183 0.78 -13.65 14.71
CA ASP A 183 1.80 -14.49 15.35
C ASP A 183 1.49 -15.95 15.01
N TYR A 184 2.12 -16.43 13.94
CA TYR A 184 1.95 -17.80 13.47
C TYR A 184 2.43 -18.85 14.49
N GLY A 185 3.44 -18.52 15.31
CA GLY A 185 4.00 -19.44 16.29
C GLY A 185 3.06 -19.74 17.45
N ASN A 186 2.22 -18.76 17.81
CA ASN A 186 1.25 -18.87 18.90
C ASN A 186 -0.21 -18.94 18.43
N ASP A 187 -0.46 -18.99 17.12
CA ASP A 187 -1.80 -19.00 16.51
C ASP A 187 -2.68 -17.87 17.06
N ARG A 188 -2.21 -16.63 16.90
CA ARG A 188 -2.88 -15.44 17.44
C ARG A 188 -2.80 -14.23 16.53
N ILE A 189 -3.93 -13.54 16.37
CA ILE A 189 -3.94 -12.17 15.85
C ILE A 189 -3.29 -11.24 16.89
N VAL A 190 -2.20 -10.59 16.51
CA VAL A 190 -1.51 -9.60 17.35
C VAL A 190 -2.22 -8.26 17.27
N ASN A 191 -2.59 -7.86 16.05
CA ASN A 191 -3.33 -6.64 15.78
C ASN A 191 -4.04 -6.73 14.43
N PHE A 192 -5.08 -5.94 14.21
CA PHE A 192 -5.67 -5.75 12.90
C PHE A 192 -6.30 -4.36 12.78
N ALA A 193 -6.32 -3.83 11.58
CA ALA A 193 -6.85 -2.50 11.29
C ALA A 193 -7.46 -2.47 9.90
N ALA A 194 -8.70 -1.97 9.83
CA ALA A 194 -9.32 -1.68 8.55
C ALA A 194 -8.53 -0.57 7.84
N LYS A 195 -8.37 -0.73 6.52
CA LYS A 195 -7.76 0.29 5.68
C LYS A 195 -8.81 1.23 5.14
N LEU A 196 -8.40 2.47 4.93
CA LEU A 196 -9.19 3.39 4.15
C LEU A 196 -9.16 2.97 2.68
N VAL A 197 -10.29 2.46 2.18
CA VAL A 197 -10.49 2.27 0.75
C VAL A 197 -10.96 3.59 0.15
N ILE A 198 -10.13 4.14 -0.74
CA ILE A 198 -10.42 5.36 -1.49
C ILE A 198 -10.92 4.94 -2.89
N PRO A 199 -12.04 5.47 -3.38
CA PRO A 199 -12.52 5.17 -4.73
C PRO A 199 -11.49 5.51 -5.83
N ASP A 200 -11.42 4.70 -6.89
CA ASP A 200 -10.45 4.87 -7.99
C ASP A 200 -10.51 6.26 -8.67
N ASP A 201 -11.70 6.85 -8.77
CA ASP A 201 -11.94 8.16 -9.38
C ASP A 201 -11.84 9.33 -8.37
N PHE A 202 -11.50 9.05 -7.11
CA PHE A 202 -11.49 10.04 -6.03
C PHE A 202 -10.55 11.20 -6.33
N VAL A 203 -9.31 10.92 -6.73
CA VAL A 203 -8.33 11.96 -7.06
C VAL A 203 -8.79 12.75 -8.28
N GLN A 204 -9.34 12.08 -9.30
CA GLN A 204 -9.83 12.75 -10.51
C GLN A 204 -10.96 13.74 -10.18
N LYS A 205 -11.93 13.32 -9.35
CA LYS A 205 -13.02 14.19 -8.91
C LYS A 205 -12.53 15.33 -8.04
N LEU A 206 -11.72 15.00 -7.03
CA LEU A 206 -11.14 15.98 -6.11
C LEU A 206 -10.38 17.08 -6.87
N MET A 207 -9.53 16.71 -7.84
CA MET A 207 -8.72 17.66 -8.62
C MET A 207 -9.53 18.54 -9.58
N ALA A 208 -10.83 18.28 -9.76
CA ALA A 208 -11.72 19.18 -10.49
C ALA A 208 -12.12 20.42 -9.67
N HIS A 209 -11.89 20.41 -8.36
CA HIS A 209 -12.25 21.49 -7.44
C HIS A 209 -11.17 22.58 -7.40
N ALA A 210 -11.59 23.84 -7.47
CA ALA A 210 -10.69 24.99 -7.54
C ALA A 210 -9.87 25.16 -6.25
N GLU A 211 -10.43 24.73 -5.12
CA GLU A 211 -9.86 24.79 -3.77
C GLU A 211 -8.56 23.99 -3.65
N VAL A 212 -8.37 22.97 -4.47
CA VAL A 212 -7.20 22.06 -4.42
C VAL A 212 -6.33 22.13 -5.68
N ALA A 213 -6.67 22.98 -6.64
CA ALA A 213 -5.95 23.09 -7.91
C ALA A 213 -4.45 23.39 -7.73
N GLY A 214 -4.09 24.14 -6.68
CA GLY A 214 -2.70 24.46 -6.31
C GLY A 214 -1.89 23.29 -5.74
N HIS A 215 -2.55 22.19 -5.40
CA HIS A 215 -1.97 21.03 -4.71
C HIS A 215 -1.95 19.76 -5.57
N SER A 216 -2.18 19.89 -6.87
CA SER A 216 -2.29 18.78 -7.83
C SER A 216 -1.04 17.90 -7.98
N THR A 217 0.12 18.36 -7.50
CA THR A 217 1.39 17.60 -7.52
C THR A 217 1.82 17.12 -6.14
N ILE A 218 1.00 17.29 -5.10
CA ILE A 218 1.32 16.92 -3.72
C ILE A 218 0.15 16.12 -3.17
N ASN A 219 0.40 14.91 -2.69
CA ASN A 219 -0.66 14.09 -2.10
C ASN A 219 -0.97 14.57 -0.67
N PRO A 220 -2.26 14.72 -0.33
CA PRO A 220 -2.67 14.95 1.06
C PRO A 220 -2.59 13.66 1.87
N THR A 221 -2.52 13.81 3.19
CA THR A 221 -3.00 12.77 4.11
C THR A 221 -4.53 12.74 4.04
N ILE A 222 -5.12 11.56 3.87
CA ILE A 222 -6.57 11.40 3.74
C ILE A 222 -7.10 10.57 4.91
N THR A 223 -8.14 11.08 5.57
CA THR A 223 -8.83 10.43 6.69
C THR A 223 -10.32 10.43 6.43
N LYS A 224 -10.98 9.28 6.54
CA LYS A 224 -12.45 9.23 6.51
C LYS A 224 -13.00 9.65 7.87
N LEU A 225 -13.88 10.64 7.86
CA LEU A 225 -14.42 11.22 9.07
C LEU A 225 -15.47 10.29 9.69
N GLU A 226 -15.21 9.91 10.93
CA GLU A 226 -16.20 9.28 11.81
C GLU A 226 -16.86 10.32 12.71
N GLN A 227 -18.03 9.98 13.27
CA GLN A 227 -18.78 10.90 14.13
C GLN A 227 -17.93 11.43 15.30
N ALA A 228 -17.14 10.55 15.95
CA ALA A 228 -16.29 10.94 17.06
C ALA A 228 -15.21 11.97 16.65
N MET A 229 -14.64 11.83 15.44
CA MET A 229 -13.65 12.77 14.91
C MET A 229 -14.28 14.13 14.60
N ILE A 230 -15.49 14.13 14.05
CA ILE A 230 -16.25 15.35 13.76
C ILE A 230 -16.57 16.07 15.06
N ASP A 231 -17.02 15.35 16.09
CA ASP A 231 -17.34 15.93 17.40
C ASP A 231 -16.10 16.55 18.04
N GLN A 232 -14.96 15.85 17.99
CA GLN A 232 -13.67 16.38 18.44
C GLN A 232 -13.24 17.61 17.63
N GLY A 233 -13.39 17.57 16.31
CA GLY A 233 -13.05 18.67 15.40
C GLY A 233 -13.90 19.92 15.64
N LYS A 234 -15.18 19.76 15.98
CA LYS A 234 -16.08 20.87 16.35
C LYS A 234 -15.65 21.58 17.64
N LEU A 235 -14.94 20.89 18.55
CA LEU A 235 -14.39 21.51 19.75
C LEU A 235 -13.16 22.38 19.46
N SER A 236 -12.33 21.99 18.49
CA SER A 236 -11.07 22.69 18.17
C SER A 236 -11.20 23.72 17.04
N SER A 237 -12.10 23.49 16.07
CA SER A 237 -12.31 24.35 14.90
C SER A 237 -13.78 24.30 14.47
N PRO A 238 -14.68 24.95 15.24
CA PRO A 238 -16.13 24.84 15.05
C PRO A 238 -16.59 25.18 13.63
N ASP A 239 -16.08 26.28 13.06
CA ASP A 239 -16.52 26.77 11.75
C ASP A 239 -16.11 25.82 10.61
N PHE A 240 -14.93 25.21 10.71
CA PHE A 240 -14.42 24.27 9.70
C PHE A 240 -15.21 22.95 9.71
N PHE A 241 -15.56 22.44 10.89
CA PHE A 241 -16.32 21.19 11.04
C PHE A 241 -17.84 21.39 11.09
N MET A 242 -18.35 22.61 10.96
CA MET A 242 -19.78 22.92 11.14
C MET A 242 -20.68 22.08 10.23
N ASN A 243 -20.30 21.95 8.96
CA ASN A 243 -21.04 21.21 7.94
C ASN A 243 -20.48 19.81 7.67
N ALA A 244 -19.50 19.35 8.45
CA ALA A 244 -18.89 18.04 8.28
C ALA A 244 -19.86 16.92 8.68
N GLY A 245 -19.91 15.87 7.86
CA GLY A 245 -20.75 14.69 8.02
C GLY A 245 -19.93 13.39 8.08
N PRO A 246 -20.42 12.34 8.76
CA PRO A 246 -19.76 11.03 8.76
C PRO A 246 -19.63 10.46 7.36
N GLY A 247 -18.49 9.85 7.07
CA GLY A 247 -18.19 9.25 5.76
C GLY A 247 -17.53 10.23 4.77
N GLN A 248 -17.53 11.53 5.04
CA GLN A 248 -16.75 12.51 4.28
C GLN A 248 -15.25 12.35 4.55
N TYR A 249 -14.42 12.96 3.72
CA TYR A 249 -12.97 12.81 3.75
C TYR A 249 -12.32 14.11 4.22
N LEU A 250 -11.48 14.03 5.25
CA LEU A 250 -10.56 15.10 5.64
C LEU A 250 -9.25 14.89 4.90
N LEU A 251 -8.85 15.90 4.11
CA LEU A 251 -7.61 15.95 3.37
C LEU A 251 -6.72 17.01 3.99
N GLN A 252 -5.47 16.63 4.23
CA GLN A 252 -4.48 17.48 4.87
C GLN A 252 -3.21 17.54 4.03
N TRP A 253 -2.93 18.71 3.49
CA TRP A 253 -1.62 19.13 3.01
C TRP A 253 -0.88 19.88 4.11
N GLN A 254 0.36 20.28 3.82
CA GLN A 254 1.18 21.07 4.75
C GLN A 254 0.53 22.43 5.10
N ASP A 255 -0.15 23.03 4.14
CA ASP A 255 -0.67 24.40 4.15
C ASP A 255 -2.18 24.47 3.84
N LEU A 256 -2.86 23.33 3.74
CA LEU A 256 -4.29 23.29 3.39
C LEU A 256 -4.96 22.10 4.06
N TYR A 257 -6.13 22.35 4.65
CA TYR A 257 -7.07 21.33 5.10
C TYR A 257 -8.36 21.46 4.31
N VAL A 258 -8.92 20.33 3.87
CA VAL A 258 -10.18 20.27 3.11
C VAL A 258 -11.06 19.16 3.67
N ILE A 259 -12.35 19.42 3.82
CA ILE A 259 -13.35 18.38 3.99
C ILE A 259 -14.05 18.21 2.65
N TYR A 260 -13.95 17.02 2.07
CA TYR A 260 -14.52 16.67 0.78
C TYR A 260 -15.61 15.61 0.95
N ASP A 261 -16.78 15.91 0.40
CA ASP A 261 -17.88 14.98 0.25
C ASP A 261 -17.78 14.32 -1.12
N TYR A 262 -17.29 13.08 -1.14
CA TYR A 262 -17.10 12.33 -2.36
C TYR A 262 -18.43 11.95 -3.04
N ASP A 263 -19.47 11.67 -2.26
CA ASP A 263 -20.78 11.25 -2.79
C ASP A 263 -21.50 12.43 -3.46
N ALA A 264 -21.38 13.62 -2.88
CA ALA A 264 -21.91 14.86 -3.45
C ALA A 264 -20.97 15.53 -4.47
N ASP A 265 -19.74 15.02 -4.60
CA ASP A 265 -18.63 15.65 -5.33
C ASP A 265 -18.49 17.14 -5.00
N ALA A 266 -18.29 17.45 -3.72
CA ALA A 266 -18.26 18.83 -3.23
C ALA A 266 -17.25 19.05 -2.10
N VAL A 267 -16.55 20.18 -2.16
CA VAL A 267 -15.77 20.69 -1.01
C VAL A 267 -16.74 21.31 0.01
N VAL A 268 -16.79 20.71 1.19
CA VAL A 268 -17.67 21.10 2.29
C VAL A 268 -17.05 22.25 3.09
N ALA A 269 -15.75 22.19 3.29
CA ALA A 269 -14.98 23.20 3.99
C ALA A 269 -13.52 23.17 3.53
N SER A 270 -12.85 24.33 3.54
CA SER A 270 -11.42 24.44 3.29
C SER A 270 -10.81 25.49 4.23
N PHE A 271 -9.59 25.24 4.70
CA PHE A 271 -8.89 26.15 5.59
C PHE A 271 -7.38 26.11 5.34
N ILE A 272 -6.77 27.28 5.25
CA ILE A 272 -5.31 27.46 5.18
C ILE A 272 -4.84 27.87 6.58
N PRO A 273 -4.08 27.03 7.30
CA PRO A 273 -3.49 27.41 8.58
C PRO A 273 -2.62 28.65 8.42
N ALA A 274 -2.77 29.60 9.33
CA ALA A 274 -1.88 30.75 9.40
C ALA A 274 -0.43 30.27 9.52
N ALA A 275 0.48 30.84 8.72
CA ALA A 275 1.88 30.50 8.76
C ALA A 275 2.38 30.60 10.21
N GLN A 276 2.95 29.51 10.74
CA GLN A 276 3.68 29.56 12.00
C GLN A 276 4.92 30.43 11.76
N ILE A 277 4.89 31.67 12.26
CA ILE A 277 6.01 32.62 12.25
C ILE A 277 7.00 32.22 13.35
#